data_AF-A0A0V1BFU2-F1
#
_entry.id   AF-A0A0V1BFU2-F1
#
_cell.length_a   1.000
_cell.length_b   1.000
_cell.length_c   1.000
_cell.angle_alpha   90.00
_cell.angle_beta   90.00
_cell.angle_gamma   90.00
#
_symmetry.space_group_name_H-M   'P 1'
#
loop_
_entity.id
_entity.type
_entity.pdbx_description
1 polymer ?
#
loop_
_entity_poly.entity_id
_entity_poly.type
_entity_poly.pdbx_seq_one_letter_code
_entity_poly.pdbx_strand_id
1 'polypeptide(L)'
;MLALKSEIERNVIAHVAEDDEVTSASQADAMFKRQVIRKVKPRAIVVELCERRDFLLHYDEDVLMRELQTSDTFKNIRQFFKENGIVFTLVMLLFKAISGSMSRQLGTFPGTEFRVAFQEALKLDACSFYLGDRDISITFHRALAMLNIFQKLKLLICMVRSMNAEIKTEMMETFKDRDVLDEVILGITECFPLLAEVLIKERDQYLAHKLRCAFADCCLMQKEQERYEPIKIVCVVGIAHVKGIIANFNNIINISELERIPRPKRDWLKTVLKFLFYSLVSYGTYRFTKRYFW
;
A
#
# COMPACT_ATOMS: atom_id res chain seq x y z
N MET A 1 -8.39 -15.54 25.10
CA MET A 1 -7.49 -14.58 24.42
C MET A 1 -6.09 -15.13 24.19
N LEU A 2 -5.38 -15.66 25.20
CA LEU A 2 -4.05 -16.28 25.02
C LEU A 2 -4.04 -17.49 24.07
N ALA A 3 -5.09 -18.32 24.12
CA ALA A 3 -5.25 -19.46 23.20
C ALA A 3 -5.35 -19.02 21.73
N LEU A 4 -6.15 -17.98 21.44
CA LEU A 4 -6.32 -17.43 20.08
C LEU A 4 -5.02 -16.83 19.53
N LYS A 5 -4.27 -16.10 20.37
CA LYS A 5 -2.95 -15.56 19.99
C LYS A 5 -1.95 -16.69 19.68
N SER A 6 -1.92 -17.73 20.51
CA SER A 6 -1.05 -18.90 20.28
C SER A 6 -1.43 -19.74 19.06
N GLU A 7 -2.70 -19.70 18.64
CA GLU A 7 -3.22 -20.45 17.50
C GLU A 7 -3.06 -19.66 16.19
N ILE A 8 -3.16 -18.33 16.26
CA ILE A 8 -2.74 -17.43 15.18
C ILE A 8 -1.23 -17.53 14.98
N GLU A 9 -0.41 -17.47 16.03
CA GLU A 9 1.04 -17.62 15.92
C GLU A 9 1.43 -19.01 15.40
N ARG A 10 0.81 -20.09 15.88
CA ARG A 10 1.06 -21.46 15.38
C ARG A 10 0.62 -21.69 13.93
N ASN A 11 -0.48 -21.07 13.49
CA ASN A 11 -0.98 -21.22 12.11
C ASN A 11 -0.37 -20.22 11.12
N VAL A 12 0.15 -19.07 11.58
CA VAL A 12 0.94 -18.14 10.75
C VAL A 12 2.37 -18.65 10.52
N ILE A 13 2.94 -19.41 11.46
CA ILE A 13 4.31 -19.94 11.37
C ILE A 13 4.41 -21.22 10.52
N ALA A 14 3.29 -21.85 10.16
CA ALA A 14 3.30 -23.02 9.29
C ALA A 14 3.64 -22.64 7.84
N HIS A 15 4.95 -22.70 7.52
CA HIS A 15 5.59 -22.71 6.19
C HIS A 15 6.04 -21.36 5.63
N VAL A 16 7.09 -20.84 6.28
CA VAL A 16 8.21 -20.22 5.58
C VAL A 16 9.08 -21.38 5.12
N ALA A 17 8.97 -21.79 3.85
CA ALA A 17 9.82 -22.86 3.32
C ALA A 17 11.22 -22.29 3.05
N GLU A 18 12.22 -22.96 3.64
CA GLU A 18 13.64 -22.86 3.30
C GLU A 18 13.89 -23.36 1.86
N ASP A 19 14.82 -22.65 1.20
CA ASP A 19 15.76 -22.98 0.11
C ASP A 19 15.32 -23.38 -1.32
N ASP A 20 15.94 -22.63 -2.24
CA ASP A 20 16.53 -22.96 -3.55
C ASP A 20 15.70 -23.60 -4.69
N GLU A 21 15.32 -22.77 -5.67
CA GLU A 21 15.84 -22.83 -7.05
C GLU A 21 15.11 -21.81 -7.95
N VAL A 22 15.91 -20.94 -8.58
CA VAL A 22 15.46 -19.90 -9.48
C VAL A 22 15.06 -20.55 -10.81
N THR A 23 13.74 -20.74 -11.01
CA THR A 23 12.91 -20.61 -12.24
C THR A 23 11.57 -21.38 -12.06
N SER A 24 11.43 -22.22 -11.03
CA SER A 24 10.20 -22.96 -10.65
C SER A 24 9.41 -22.34 -9.49
N ALA A 25 9.99 -21.37 -8.78
CA ALA A 25 9.49 -20.80 -7.52
C ALA A 25 8.09 -20.14 -7.63
N SER A 26 7.78 -19.46 -8.72
CA SER A 26 6.48 -18.79 -8.91
C SER A 26 5.31 -19.78 -9.00
N GLN A 27 5.50 -20.88 -9.74
CA GLN A 27 4.48 -21.92 -9.89
C GLN A 27 4.33 -22.75 -8.62
N ALA A 28 5.44 -23.04 -7.93
CA ALA A 28 5.44 -23.72 -6.64
C ALA A 28 4.71 -22.91 -5.56
N ASP A 29 4.96 -21.61 -5.50
CA ASP A 29 4.31 -20.69 -4.55
C ASP A 29 2.80 -20.52 -4.85
N ALA A 30 2.42 -20.37 -6.12
CA ALA A 30 1.01 -20.37 -6.51
C ALA A 30 0.32 -21.72 -6.18
N MET A 31 1.00 -22.85 -6.39
CA MET A 31 0.49 -24.17 -6.06
C MET A 31 0.33 -24.35 -4.54
N PHE A 32 1.29 -23.87 -3.76
CA PHE A 32 1.24 -23.90 -2.31
C PHE A 32 0.03 -23.12 -1.78
N LYS A 33 -0.17 -21.88 -2.25
CA LYS A 33 -1.34 -21.04 -1.89
C LYS A 33 -2.66 -21.74 -2.19
N ARG A 34 -2.78 -22.40 -3.35
CA ARG A 34 -3.96 -23.22 -3.71
C ARG A 34 -4.16 -24.38 -2.73
N GLN A 35 -3.09 -25.11 -2.40
CA GLN A 35 -3.16 -26.24 -1.48
C GLN A 35 -3.60 -25.81 -0.08
N VAL A 36 -3.07 -24.70 0.43
CA VAL A 36 -3.47 -24.14 1.73
C VAL A 36 -4.97 -23.83 1.72
N ILE A 37 -5.47 -23.08 0.73
CA ILE A 37 -6.90 -22.72 0.64
C ILE A 37 -7.79 -23.96 0.58
N ARG A 38 -7.44 -24.94 -0.26
CA ARG A 38 -8.21 -26.20 -0.41
C ARG A 38 -8.20 -27.06 0.85
N LYS A 39 -7.08 -27.09 1.57
CA LYS A 39 -6.93 -27.87 2.81
C LYS A 39 -7.65 -27.22 3.98
N VAL A 40 -7.52 -25.90 4.12
CA VAL A 40 -8.17 -25.13 5.19
C VAL A 40 -9.68 -25.10 5.00
N LYS A 41 -10.15 -24.99 3.74
CA LYS A 41 -11.57 -24.73 3.39
C LYS A 41 -12.12 -23.55 4.22
N PRO A 42 -11.58 -22.34 4.02
CA PRO A 42 -11.97 -21.20 4.81
C PRO A 42 -13.42 -20.77 4.53
N ARG A 43 -14.03 -20.14 5.53
CA ARG A 43 -15.32 -19.46 5.44
C ARG A 43 -15.19 -18.10 4.77
N ALA A 44 -14.01 -17.49 4.89
CA ALA A 44 -13.68 -16.26 4.20
C ALA A 44 -12.21 -16.19 3.77
N ILE A 45 -11.98 -15.54 2.64
CA ILE A 45 -10.66 -15.15 2.17
C ILE A 45 -10.58 -13.63 2.17
N VAL A 46 -9.52 -13.08 2.77
CA VAL A 46 -9.22 -11.64 2.78
C VAL A 46 -7.91 -11.43 2.03
N VAL A 47 -7.86 -10.45 1.13
CA VAL A 47 -6.64 -10.15 0.36
C VAL A 47 -6.15 -8.72 0.61
N GLU A 48 -4.84 -8.48 0.57
CA GLU A 48 -4.22 -7.15 0.61
C GLU A 48 -4.42 -6.37 -0.70
N LEU A 49 -5.69 -6.17 -1.05
CA LEU A 49 -6.12 -5.46 -2.24
C LEU A 49 -7.22 -4.48 -1.86
N CYS A 50 -7.18 -3.29 -2.47
CA CYS A 50 -8.17 -2.25 -2.25
C CYS A 50 -9.20 -2.25 -3.38
N GLU A 51 -10.39 -1.71 -3.13
CA GLU A 51 -11.51 -1.69 -4.09
C GLU A 51 -11.14 -1.09 -5.45
N ARG A 52 -10.38 0.02 -5.49
CA ARG A 52 -9.94 0.62 -6.76
C ARG A 52 -9.02 -0.26 -7.60
N ARG A 53 -8.46 -1.32 -7.01
CA ARG A 53 -7.53 -2.26 -7.65
C ARG A 53 -8.17 -3.64 -7.86
N ASP A 54 -9.48 -3.78 -7.67
CA ASP A 54 -10.22 -5.02 -7.90
C ASP A 54 -10.08 -5.57 -9.33
N PHE A 55 -9.84 -4.68 -10.30
CA PHE A 55 -9.55 -5.08 -11.67
C PHE A 55 -8.38 -6.07 -11.79
N LEU A 56 -7.43 -6.07 -10.84
CA LEU A 56 -6.31 -7.02 -10.80
C LEU A 56 -6.75 -8.50 -10.67
N LEU A 57 -7.95 -8.73 -10.12
CA LEU A 57 -8.52 -10.07 -9.96
C LEU A 57 -9.17 -10.59 -11.25
N HIS A 58 -9.61 -9.68 -12.13
CA HIS A 58 -10.46 -9.99 -13.27
C HIS A 58 -9.69 -10.03 -14.60
N TYR A 59 -8.58 -9.30 -14.71
CA TYR A 59 -7.76 -9.26 -15.92
C TYR A 59 -6.60 -10.24 -15.87
N ASP A 60 -6.27 -10.77 -17.05
CA ASP A 60 -5.14 -11.67 -17.25
C ASP A 60 -3.79 -10.96 -17.03
N GLU A 61 -2.80 -11.74 -16.60
CA GLU A 61 -1.44 -11.28 -16.37
C GLU A 61 -0.85 -10.55 -17.58
N ASP A 62 -1.04 -11.09 -18.79
CA ASP A 62 -0.49 -10.50 -20.01
C ASP A 62 -1.11 -9.15 -20.36
N VAL A 63 -2.39 -8.95 -20.00
CA VAL A 63 -3.07 -7.66 -20.20
C VAL A 63 -2.56 -6.64 -19.19
N LEU A 64 -2.44 -7.04 -17.92
CA LEU A 64 -1.95 -6.18 -16.85
C LEU A 64 -0.47 -5.83 -17.02
N MET A 65 0.35 -6.79 -17.46
CA MET A 65 1.75 -6.59 -17.80
C MET A 65 1.90 -5.57 -18.93
N ARG A 66 1.08 -5.70 -19.98
CA ARG A 66 1.04 -4.70 -21.07
C ARG A 66 0.70 -3.33 -20.51
N GLU A 67 -0.35 -3.19 -19.70
CA GLU A 67 -0.76 -1.90 -19.11
C GLU A 67 0.31 -1.23 -18.22
N LEU A 68 1.11 -2.03 -17.50
CA LEU A 68 2.27 -1.53 -16.76
C LEU A 68 3.41 -1.08 -17.68
N GLN A 69 3.58 -1.76 -18.81
CA GLN A 69 4.61 -1.48 -19.82
C GLN A 69 4.22 -0.35 -20.77
N THR A 70 2.93 -0.09 -20.98
CA THR A 70 2.48 1.00 -21.84
C THR A 70 2.88 2.33 -21.23
N SER A 71 3.68 3.10 -21.97
CA SER A 71 4.09 4.46 -21.64
C SER A 71 2.97 5.50 -21.82
N ASP A 72 1.70 5.09 -21.89
CA ASP A 72 0.54 5.98 -21.99
C ASP A 72 0.37 6.88 -20.74
N THR A 73 1.21 6.68 -19.73
CA THR A 73 1.37 7.54 -18.56
C THR A 73 1.43 9.03 -18.90
N PHE A 74 1.98 9.42 -20.04
CA PHE A 74 2.15 10.83 -20.42
C PHE A 74 0.87 11.52 -20.93
N LYS A 75 -0.10 10.79 -21.52
CA LYS A 75 -1.31 11.43 -22.10
C LYS A 75 -2.14 12.15 -21.04
N ASN A 76 -2.17 11.61 -19.83
CA ASN A 76 -2.95 12.17 -18.72
C ASN A 76 -2.06 12.79 -17.62
N ILE A 77 -0.73 12.73 -17.71
CA ILE A 77 0.16 13.17 -16.64
C ILE A 77 -0.03 14.65 -16.28
N ARG A 78 -0.30 15.49 -17.28
CA ARG A 78 -0.53 16.94 -17.08
C ARG A 78 -1.81 17.19 -16.29
N GLN A 79 -2.85 16.37 -16.51
CA GLN A 79 -4.09 16.44 -15.75
C GLN A 79 -3.86 15.93 -14.32
N PHE A 80 -3.20 14.78 -14.16
CA PHE A 80 -2.81 14.25 -12.84
C PHE A 80 -1.97 15.24 -12.04
N PHE A 81 -1.03 15.94 -12.68
CA PHE A 81 -0.23 16.99 -12.04
C PHE A 81 -1.09 18.17 -11.56
N LYS A 82 -2.11 18.56 -12.31
CA LYS A 82 -3.02 19.64 -11.93
C LYS A 82 -3.92 19.23 -10.76
N GLU A 83 -4.43 18.01 -10.79
CA GLU A 83 -5.40 17.52 -9.79
C GLU A 83 -4.72 17.12 -8.47
N ASN A 84 -3.60 16.40 -8.54
CA ASN A 84 -2.98 15.76 -7.37
C ASN A 84 -1.64 16.39 -6.96
N GLY A 85 -1.07 17.26 -7.81
CA GLY A 85 0.22 17.91 -7.57
C GLY A 85 1.44 17.06 -7.97
N ILE A 86 2.57 17.74 -8.18
CA ILE A 86 3.80 17.15 -8.75
C ILE A 86 4.38 16.02 -7.89
N VAL A 87 4.46 16.23 -6.58
CA VAL A 87 5.07 15.26 -5.67
C VAL A 87 4.26 13.95 -5.66
N PHE A 88 2.93 14.02 -5.58
CA PHE A 88 2.08 12.84 -5.58
C PHE A 88 2.18 12.05 -6.89
N THR A 89 2.08 12.73 -8.04
CA THR A 89 2.20 12.07 -9.34
C THR A 89 3.55 11.39 -9.52
N LEU A 90 4.65 11.98 -9.02
CA LEU A 90 5.97 11.35 -9.09
C LEU A 90 6.10 10.14 -8.17
N VAL A 91 5.51 10.20 -6.96
CA VAL A 91 5.44 9.02 -6.07
C VAL A 91 4.66 7.88 -6.74
N MET A 92 3.55 8.20 -7.39
CA MET A 92 2.74 7.22 -8.14
C MET A 92 3.49 6.64 -9.34
N LEU A 93 4.23 7.49 -10.05
CA LEU A 93 5.07 7.06 -11.15
C LEU A 93 6.18 6.11 -10.67
N LEU A 94 6.86 6.46 -9.58
CA LEU A 94 7.90 5.63 -8.99
C LEU A 94 7.32 4.30 -8.51
N PHE A 95 6.18 4.32 -7.81
CA PHE A 95 5.49 3.11 -7.37
C PHE A 95 5.14 2.20 -8.57
N LYS A 96 4.61 2.78 -9.66
CA LYS A 96 4.33 2.05 -10.90
C LYS A 96 5.61 1.46 -11.53
N ALA A 97 6.68 2.24 -11.55
CA ALA A 97 7.97 1.81 -12.11
C ALA A 97 8.59 0.67 -11.30
N ILE A 98 8.61 0.77 -9.97
CA ILE A 98 9.06 -0.29 -9.06
C ILE A 98 8.19 -1.54 -9.25
N SER A 99 6.86 -1.40 -9.26
CA SER A 99 5.94 -2.52 -9.46
C SER A 99 6.18 -3.20 -10.80
N GLY A 100 6.35 -2.45 -11.89
CA GLY A 100 6.65 -3.00 -13.22
C GLY A 100 8.06 -3.59 -13.34
N SER A 101 9.06 -3.07 -12.62
CA SER A 101 10.38 -3.69 -12.52
C SER A 101 10.30 -5.03 -11.78
N MET A 102 9.60 -5.05 -10.64
CA MET A 102 9.36 -6.25 -9.85
C MET A 102 8.66 -7.32 -10.67
N SER A 103 7.64 -6.92 -11.43
CA SER A 103 6.88 -7.76 -12.34
C SER A 103 7.75 -8.42 -13.42
N ARG A 104 8.65 -7.66 -14.05
CA ARG A 104 9.53 -8.17 -15.11
C ARG A 104 10.56 -9.17 -14.60
N GLN A 105 11.12 -8.92 -13.42
CA GLN A 105 12.21 -9.72 -12.88
C GLN A 105 11.71 -10.96 -12.13
N LEU A 106 10.52 -10.92 -11.49
CA LEU A 106 9.89 -12.10 -10.89
C LEU A 106 9.15 -12.98 -11.91
N GLY A 107 8.93 -12.48 -13.13
CA GLY A 107 8.17 -13.18 -14.17
C GLY A 107 6.68 -13.33 -13.86
N THR A 108 6.20 -12.72 -12.77
CA THR A 108 4.79 -12.74 -12.33
C THR A 108 4.30 -11.33 -12.06
N PHE A 109 3.00 -11.12 -12.26
CA PHE A 109 2.39 -9.83 -11.99
C PHE A 109 2.18 -9.66 -10.47
N PRO A 110 2.55 -8.51 -9.88
CA PRO A 110 2.23 -8.23 -8.48
C PRO A 110 0.72 -8.24 -8.26
N GLY A 111 0.22 -9.24 -7.52
CA GLY A 111 -1.21 -9.49 -7.34
C GLY A 111 -1.72 -10.79 -7.97
N THR A 112 -0.88 -11.56 -8.67
CA THR A 112 -1.18 -12.94 -9.08
C THR A 112 -1.62 -13.80 -7.90
N GLU A 113 -1.02 -13.61 -6.74
CA GLU A 113 -1.37 -14.29 -5.49
C GLU A 113 -2.82 -14.07 -5.09
N PHE A 114 -3.30 -12.82 -5.22
CA PHE A 114 -4.68 -12.44 -4.92
C PHE A 114 -5.64 -13.03 -5.95
N ARG A 115 -5.24 -13.09 -7.22
CA ARG A 115 -6.04 -13.74 -8.27
C ARG A 115 -6.18 -15.23 -8.04
N VAL A 116 -5.10 -15.90 -7.66
CA VAL A 116 -5.13 -17.32 -7.29
C VAL A 116 -6.07 -17.54 -6.10
N ALA A 117 -5.99 -16.69 -5.07
CA ALA A 117 -6.87 -16.76 -3.91
C ALA A 117 -8.34 -16.55 -4.29
N PHE A 118 -8.63 -15.57 -5.16
CA PHE A 118 -9.96 -15.29 -5.68
C PHE A 118 -10.53 -16.47 -6.48
N GLN A 119 -9.74 -17.02 -7.41
CA GLN A 119 -10.14 -18.19 -8.22
C GLN A 119 -10.41 -19.42 -7.36
N GLU A 120 -9.65 -19.63 -6.28
CA GLU A 120 -9.91 -20.74 -5.36
C GLU A 120 -11.12 -20.46 -4.46
N ALA A 121 -11.35 -19.21 -4.06
CA ALA A 121 -12.55 -18.81 -3.32
C ALA A 121 -13.84 -19.13 -4.10
N LEU A 122 -13.84 -18.85 -5.42
CA LEU A 122 -14.96 -19.14 -6.32
C LEU A 122 -15.28 -20.65 -6.45
N LYS A 123 -14.32 -21.52 -6.15
CA LYS A 123 -14.49 -22.98 -6.21
C LYS A 123 -14.97 -23.58 -4.88
N LEU A 124 -14.95 -22.80 -3.81
CA LEU A 124 -15.36 -23.26 -2.49
C LEU A 124 -16.81 -22.91 -2.24
N ASP A 125 -17.58 -23.89 -1.76
CA ASP A 125 -18.94 -23.63 -1.32
C ASP A 125 -18.94 -22.72 -0.08
N ALA A 126 -19.76 -21.68 -0.14
CA ALA A 126 -20.02 -20.80 0.99
C ALA A 126 -18.76 -20.11 1.57
N CYS A 127 -17.81 -19.75 0.70
CA CYS A 127 -16.65 -18.92 1.03
C CYS A 127 -16.89 -17.46 0.62
N SER A 128 -16.85 -16.53 1.57
CA SER A 128 -16.90 -15.10 1.30
C SER A 128 -15.52 -14.57 0.87
N PHE A 129 -15.47 -13.56 0.00
CA PHE A 129 -14.21 -12.94 -0.44
C PHE A 129 -14.21 -11.45 -0.11
N TYR A 130 -13.14 -10.95 0.53
CA TYR A 130 -13.04 -9.58 1.01
C TYR A 130 -11.77 -8.88 0.53
N LEU A 131 -11.92 -7.63 0.11
CA LEU A 131 -10.83 -6.70 -0.14
C LEU A 131 -10.43 -6.03 1.18
N GLY A 132 -9.22 -6.31 1.63
CA GLY A 132 -8.74 -5.96 2.97
C GLY A 132 -7.95 -4.65 3.07
N ASP A 133 -7.57 -4.04 1.95
CA ASP A 133 -6.64 -2.89 1.95
C ASP A 133 -7.33 -1.54 1.72
N ARG A 134 -6.67 -0.47 2.17
CA ARG A 134 -7.10 0.91 1.99
C ARG A 134 -6.87 1.35 0.56
N ASP A 135 -7.70 2.28 0.06
CA ASP A 135 -7.45 2.96 -1.21
C ASP A 135 -6.01 3.49 -1.27
N ILE A 136 -5.26 3.01 -2.26
CA ILE A 136 -3.86 3.36 -2.45
C ILE A 136 -3.66 4.88 -2.61
N SER A 137 -4.61 5.57 -3.24
CA SER A 137 -4.58 7.02 -3.38
C SER A 137 -4.64 7.71 -2.02
N ILE A 138 -5.55 7.27 -1.14
CA ILE A 138 -5.65 7.77 0.24
C ILE A 138 -4.35 7.50 1.00
N THR A 139 -3.81 6.29 0.91
CA THR A 139 -2.54 5.90 1.55
C THR A 139 -1.42 6.86 1.17
N PHE A 140 -1.21 7.11 -0.12
CA PHE A 140 -0.13 7.98 -0.57
C PHE A 140 -0.38 9.46 -0.32
N HIS A 141 -1.62 9.94 -0.44
CA HIS A 141 -1.96 11.32 -0.07
C HIS A 141 -1.74 11.57 1.42
N ARG A 142 -2.12 10.63 2.29
CA ARG A 142 -1.85 10.71 3.74
C ARG A 142 -0.35 10.73 4.02
N ALA A 143 0.39 9.80 3.43
CA ALA A 143 1.85 9.70 3.55
C ALA A 143 2.53 11.03 3.22
N LEU A 144 2.14 11.66 2.10
CA LEU A 144 2.68 12.96 1.69
C LEU A 144 2.17 14.11 2.55
N ALA A 145 0.95 14.04 3.07
CA ALA A 145 0.41 15.08 3.94
C ALA A 145 1.16 15.17 5.28
N MET A 146 1.75 14.07 5.74
CA MET A 146 2.58 14.02 6.95
C MET A 146 3.95 14.70 6.77
N LEU A 147 4.45 14.80 5.53
CA LEU A 147 5.76 15.40 5.25
C LEU A 147 5.70 16.93 5.23
N ASN A 148 6.71 17.56 5.82
CA ASN A 148 6.95 18.99 5.68
C ASN A 148 7.54 19.33 4.29
N ILE A 149 7.64 20.63 3.97
CA ILE A 149 8.09 21.08 2.63
C ILE A 149 9.53 20.62 2.34
N PHE A 150 10.43 20.66 3.32
CA PHE A 150 11.81 20.20 3.17
C PHE A 150 11.90 18.70 2.91
N GLN A 151 11.12 17.89 3.63
CA GLN A 151 11.04 16.44 3.44
C GLN A 151 10.43 16.09 2.08
N LYS A 152 9.42 16.84 1.61
CA LYS A 152 8.88 16.70 0.26
C LYS A 152 9.92 17.03 -0.81
N LEU A 153 10.71 18.08 -0.61
CA LEU A 153 11.80 18.44 -1.53
C LEU A 153 12.92 17.38 -1.52
N LYS A 154 13.31 16.89 -0.33
CA LYS A 154 14.28 15.80 -0.19
C LYS A 154 13.78 14.53 -0.90
N LEU A 155 12.53 14.15 -0.67
CA LEU A 155 11.88 13.02 -1.35
C LEU A 155 11.90 13.21 -2.86
N LEU A 156 11.53 14.39 -3.36
CA LEU A 156 11.56 14.72 -4.79
C LEU A 156 12.96 14.57 -5.39
N ILE A 157 13.99 15.09 -4.72
CA ILE A 157 15.39 14.98 -5.16
C ILE A 157 15.83 13.51 -5.17
N CYS A 158 15.51 12.75 -4.11
CA CYS A 158 15.77 11.31 -4.05
C CYS A 158 15.11 10.59 -5.24
N MET A 159 13.83 10.85 -5.51
CA MET A 159 13.09 10.22 -6.60
C MET A 159 13.69 10.53 -7.97
N VAL A 160 14.02 11.80 -8.25
CA VAL A 160 14.64 12.19 -9.54
C VAL A 160 16.02 11.54 -9.71
N ARG A 161 16.81 11.43 -8.63
CA ARG A 161 18.09 10.71 -8.66
C ARG A 161 17.89 9.21 -8.91
N SER A 162 16.90 8.60 -8.26
CA SER A 162 16.57 7.18 -8.44
C SER A 162 16.02 6.87 -9.84
N MET A 163 15.37 7.82 -10.51
CA MET A 163 14.93 7.65 -11.91
C MET A 163 16.08 7.75 -12.91
N ASN A 164 17.15 8.50 -12.59
CA ASN A 164 18.33 8.66 -13.44
C ASN A 164 19.38 7.55 -13.21
N ALA A 165 19.39 6.94 -12.04
CA ALA A 165 20.08 5.68 -11.84
C ALA A 165 19.24 4.61 -12.54
N GLU A 166 19.81 3.88 -13.50
CA GLU A 166 19.20 2.62 -13.92
C GLU A 166 19.06 1.75 -12.66
N ILE A 167 17.86 1.65 -12.09
CA ILE A 167 17.55 0.67 -11.05
C ILE A 167 17.59 -0.68 -11.75
N LYS A 168 18.80 -1.18 -11.97
CA LYS A 168 19.10 -2.44 -12.63
C LYS A 168 19.47 -3.44 -11.55
N THR A 169 18.59 -4.43 -11.41
CA THR A 169 18.87 -5.82 -10.99
C THR A 169 19.40 -6.08 -9.57
N GLU A 170 20.30 -5.28 -8.99
CA GLU A 170 20.89 -5.57 -7.67
C GLU A 170 19.91 -5.40 -6.49
N MET A 171 18.98 -4.45 -6.58
CA MET A 171 18.01 -4.23 -5.50
C MET A 171 16.98 -5.36 -5.35
N MET A 172 16.92 -6.36 -6.22
CA MET A 172 15.77 -7.29 -6.24
C MET A 172 16.04 -8.71 -5.76
N GLU A 173 17.27 -9.22 -5.85
CA GLU A 173 17.65 -10.43 -5.10
C GLU A 173 17.57 -10.15 -3.59
N THR A 174 17.98 -8.95 -3.22
CA THR A 174 17.84 -8.22 -1.95
C THR A 174 16.39 -8.17 -1.40
N PHE A 175 15.33 -8.38 -2.19
CA PHE A 175 13.94 -8.36 -1.66
C PHE A 175 13.34 -9.75 -1.38
N LYS A 176 14.01 -10.83 -1.77
CA LYS A 176 13.54 -12.20 -1.51
C LYS A 176 13.88 -12.67 -0.09
N ASP A 177 14.96 -12.14 0.46
CA ASP A 177 15.40 -12.42 1.82
C ASP A 177 14.66 -11.52 2.82
N ARG A 178 14.15 -12.12 3.90
CA ARG A 178 13.45 -11.41 4.97
C ARG A 178 14.36 -10.39 5.64
N ASP A 179 15.62 -10.74 5.84
CA ASP A 179 16.57 -9.91 6.59
C ASP A 179 16.93 -8.65 5.79
N VAL A 180 16.98 -8.78 4.48
CA VAL A 180 17.33 -7.69 3.58
C VAL A 180 16.12 -6.80 3.26
N LEU A 181 14.91 -7.36 3.18
CA LEU A 181 13.67 -6.57 3.14
C LEU A 181 13.51 -5.73 4.41
N ASP A 182 13.79 -6.33 5.58
CA ASP A 182 13.77 -5.62 6.87
C ASP A 182 14.80 -4.48 6.87
N GLU A 183 16.00 -4.67 6.29
CA GLU A 183 17.03 -3.62 6.14
C GLU A 183 16.60 -2.45 5.23
N VAL A 184 15.94 -2.72 4.09
CA VAL A 184 15.40 -1.66 3.22
C VAL A 184 14.29 -0.86 3.91
N ILE A 185 13.39 -1.57 4.62
CA ILE A 185 12.33 -0.93 5.41
C ILE A 185 12.94 -0.06 6.51
N LEU A 186 14.00 -0.53 7.18
CA LEU A 186 14.74 0.24 8.18
C LEU A 186 15.36 1.51 7.57
N GLY A 187 16.02 1.42 6.42
CA GLY A 187 16.60 2.59 5.74
C GLY A 187 15.56 3.65 5.34
N ILE A 188 14.37 3.21 4.88
CA ILE A 188 13.24 4.13 4.60
C ILE A 188 12.72 4.74 5.90
N THR A 189 12.61 3.95 6.97
CA THR A 189 12.13 4.40 8.29
C THR A 189 13.08 5.42 8.91
N GLU A 190 14.39 5.26 8.76
CA GLU A 190 15.39 6.23 9.21
C GLU A 190 15.34 7.52 8.40
N CYS A 191 15.24 7.42 7.07
CA CYS A 191 15.22 8.60 6.19
C CYS A 191 13.89 9.37 6.23
N PHE A 192 12.78 8.66 6.36
CA PHE A 192 11.40 9.18 6.28
C PHE A 192 10.48 8.47 7.31
N PRO A 193 10.68 8.68 8.61
CA PRO A 193 9.92 7.97 9.65
C PRO A 193 8.40 8.23 9.58
N LEU A 194 8.01 9.45 9.19
CA LEU A 194 6.60 9.81 8.99
C LEU A 194 5.97 9.11 7.78
N LEU A 195 6.78 8.71 6.80
CA LEU A 195 6.31 7.93 5.64
C LEU A 195 6.09 6.47 6.05
N ALA A 196 7.05 5.89 6.79
CA ALA A 196 6.94 4.53 7.32
C ALA A 196 5.75 4.36 8.27
N GLU A 197 5.44 5.37 9.09
CA GLU A 197 4.25 5.38 9.94
C GLU A 197 2.96 5.14 9.13
N VAL A 198 2.79 5.86 8.01
CA VAL A 198 1.57 5.77 7.18
C VAL A 198 1.55 4.56 6.25
N LEU A 199 2.69 4.23 5.62
CA LEU A 199 2.76 3.17 4.63
C LEU A 199 2.80 1.77 5.25
N ILE A 200 3.32 1.66 6.49
CA ILE A 200 3.50 0.38 7.18
C ILE A 200 2.54 0.30 8.36
N LYS A 201 2.76 1.09 9.43
CA LYS A 201 2.00 0.89 10.68
C LYS A 201 0.50 1.17 10.55
N GLU A 202 0.11 2.29 9.94
CA GLU A 202 -1.31 2.58 9.68
C GLU A 202 -1.92 1.54 8.74
N ARG A 203 -1.15 1.05 7.77
CA ARG A 203 -1.61 0.04 6.82
C ARG A 203 -1.84 -1.30 7.50
N ASP A 204 -0.93 -1.71 8.39
CA ASP A 204 -1.07 -2.90 9.22
C ASP A 204 -2.31 -2.83 10.12
N GLN A 205 -2.56 -1.66 10.71
CA GLN A 205 -3.77 -1.40 11.50
C GLN A 205 -5.03 -1.55 10.64
N TYR A 206 -5.05 -0.97 9.44
CA TYR A 206 -6.17 -1.07 8.53
C TYR A 206 -6.45 -2.53 8.12
N LEU A 207 -5.40 -3.27 7.72
CA LEU A 207 -5.49 -4.69 7.35
C LEU A 207 -5.99 -5.55 8.52
N ALA A 208 -5.46 -5.34 9.72
CA ALA A 208 -5.89 -6.03 10.93
C ALA A 208 -7.37 -5.79 11.25
N HIS A 209 -7.84 -4.55 11.11
CA HIS A 209 -9.24 -4.21 11.30
C HIS A 209 -10.15 -4.90 10.27
N LYS A 210 -9.79 -4.84 8.98
CA LYS A 210 -10.60 -5.46 7.91
C LYS A 210 -10.68 -6.98 8.07
N LEU A 211 -9.60 -7.62 8.50
CA LEU A 211 -9.61 -9.05 8.84
C LEU A 211 -10.58 -9.36 10.00
N ARG A 212 -10.62 -8.50 11.03
CA ARG A 212 -11.61 -8.64 12.12
C ARG A 212 -13.04 -8.44 11.66
N CYS A 213 -13.31 -7.48 10.77
CA CYS A 213 -14.64 -7.30 10.20
C CYS A 213 -15.09 -8.55 9.45
N ALA A 214 -14.23 -9.11 8.60
CA ALA A 214 -14.53 -10.36 7.89
C ALA A 214 -14.82 -11.52 8.87
N PHE A 215 -14.09 -11.58 9.98
CA PHE A 215 -14.38 -12.55 11.06
C PHE A 215 -15.73 -12.33 11.71
N ALA A 216 -16.08 -11.09 12.06
CA ALA A 216 -17.37 -10.75 12.64
C ALA A 216 -18.53 -11.07 11.69
N ASP A 217 -18.39 -10.75 10.41
CA ASP A 217 -19.38 -11.08 9.37
C ASP A 217 -19.60 -12.60 9.28
N CYS A 218 -18.52 -13.39 9.29
CA CYS A 218 -18.63 -14.86 9.30
C CYS A 218 -19.38 -15.38 10.55
N CYS A 219 -19.12 -14.80 11.73
CA CYS A 219 -19.82 -15.15 12.96
C CYS A 219 -21.33 -14.88 12.85
N LEU A 220 -21.71 -13.75 12.26
CA LEU A 220 -23.12 -13.38 12.06
C LEU A 220 -23.81 -14.35 11.10
N MET A 221 -23.21 -14.62 9.93
CA MET A 221 -23.75 -15.57 8.95
C MET A 221 -23.89 -16.97 9.53
N GLN A 222 -22.94 -17.39 10.37
CA GLN A 222 -23.00 -18.69 11.03
C GLN A 222 -24.16 -18.80 12.02
N LYS A 223 -24.42 -17.73 12.78
CA LYS A 223 -25.55 -17.65 13.73
C LYS A 223 -26.89 -17.73 13.01
N GLU A 224 -27.04 -17.05 11.87
CA GLU A 224 -28.24 -17.11 11.04
C GLU A 224 -28.50 -18.49 10.44
N GLN A 225 -27.45 -19.25 10.16
CA GLN A 225 -27.53 -20.59 9.57
C GLN A 225 -27.58 -21.72 10.61
N GLU A 226 -27.65 -21.38 11.91
CA GLU A 226 -27.61 -22.32 13.04
C GLU A 226 -26.45 -23.34 12.98
N ARG A 227 -25.32 -22.93 12.40
CA ARG A 227 -24.11 -23.78 12.30
C ARG A 227 -23.19 -23.53 13.50
N TYR A 228 -22.55 -24.57 14.00
CA TYR A 228 -21.62 -24.50 15.15
C TYR A 228 -20.24 -25.09 14.83
N GLU A 229 -19.71 -24.77 13.64
CA GLU A 229 -18.36 -25.15 13.23
C GLU A 229 -17.33 -24.04 13.50
N PRO A 230 -16.04 -24.37 13.76
CA PRO A 230 -15.00 -23.36 13.89
C PRO A 230 -14.81 -22.54 12.60
N ILE A 231 -14.84 -21.22 12.72
CA ILE A 231 -14.62 -20.29 11.60
C ILE A 231 -13.13 -20.26 11.26
N LYS A 232 -12.82 -20.61 10.02
CA LYS A 232 -11.48 -20.52 9.45
C LYS A 232 -11.45 -19.39 8.43
N ILE A 233 -10.47 -18.50 8.54
CA ILE A 233 -10.26 -17.39 7.58
C ILE A 233 -8.82 -17.46 7.09
N VAL A 234 -8.64 -17.28 5.78
CA VAL A 234 -7.33 -17.18 5.17
C VAL A 234 -7.11 -15.74 4.73
N CYS A 235 -5.98 -15.16 5.13
CA CYS A 235 -5.57 -13.82 4.72
C CYS A 235 -4.35 -13.92 3.80
N VAL A 236 -4.42 -13.37 2.60
CA VAL A 236 -3.31 -13.33 1.64
C VAL A 236 -2.76 -11.92 1.60
N VAL A 237 -1.58 -11.74 2.21
CA VAL A 237 -0.93 -10.45 2.42
C VAL A 237 0.56 -10.56 2.14
N GLY A 238 1.19 -9.43 1.84
CA GLY A 238 2.63 -9.30 1.74
C GLY A 238 3.31 -9.60 3.07
N ILE A 239 4.46 -10.27 3.00
CA ILE A 239 5.23 -10.74 4.15
C ILE A 239 5.56 -9.62 5.16
N ALA A 240 5.80 -8.40 4.68
CA ALA A 240 6.11 -7.23 5.49
C ALA A 240 4.97 -6.84 6.46
N HIS A 241 3.72 -7.16 6.12
CA HIS A 241 2.55 -6.75 6.91
C HIS A 241 2.15 -7.78 7.98
N VAL A 242 2.63 -9.03 7.88
CA VAL A 242 2.22 -10.13 8.76
C VAL A 242 2.48 -9.82 10.23
N LYS A 243 3.70 -9.37 10.58
CA LYS A 243 4.08 -9.04 11.96
C LYS A 243 3.19 -7.91 12.53
N GLY A 244 2.94 -6.87 11.73
CA GLY A 244 2.14 -5.72 12.14
C GLY A 244 0.65 -6.04 12.27
N ILE A 245 0.10 -6.89 11.40
CA ILE A 245 -1.30 -7.34 11.49
C ILE A 245 -1.52 -8.10 12.80
N ILE A 246 -0.62 -9.04 13.15
CA ILE A 246 -0.73 -9.81 14.39
C ILE A 246 -0.68 -8.90 15.61
N ALA A 247 0.27 -7.96 15.63
CA ALA A 247 0.42 -7.00 16.72
C ALA A 247 -0.82 -6.11 16.90
N ASN A 248 -1.51 -5.77 15.81
CA ASN A 248 -2.69 -4.89 15.82
C ASN A 248 -4.03 -5.62 15.85
N PHE A 249 -4.06 -6.95 15.74
CA PHE A 249 -5.30 -7.69 15.55
C PHE A 249 -6.34 -7.39 16.63
N ASN A 250 -5.95 -7.33 17.90
CA ASN A 250 -6.87 -7.09 19.02
C ASN A 250 -7.07 -5.60 19.37
N ASN A 251 -6.43 -4.68 18.64
CA ASN A 251 -6.50 -3.26 18.96
C ASN A 251 -7.80 -2.64 18.44
N ILE A 252 -8.33 -1.67 19.18
CA ILE A 252 -9.42 -0.82 18.71
C ILE A 252 -8.81 0.23 17.78
N ILE A 253 -9.23 0.22 16.52
CA ILE A 253 -8.62 1.00 15.44
C ILE A 253 -9.69 1.92 14.88
N ASN A 254 -9.40 3.22 14.85
CA ASN A 254 -10.28 4.23 14.27
C ASN A 254 -10.08 4.31 12.75
N ILE A 255 -10.83 3.51 12.00
CA ILE A 255 -10.68 3.43 10.54
C ILE A 255 -11.04 4.75 9.85
N SER A 256 -12.06 5.46 10.35
CA SER A 256 -12.44 6.75 9.79
C SER A 256 -11.30 7.78 9.85
N GLU A 257 -10.42 7.66 10.84
CA GLU A 257 -9.20 8.48 10.90
C GLU A 257 -8.17 8.06 9.85
N LEU A 258 -7.99 6.75 9.65
CA LEU A 258 -7.05 6.19 8.66
C LEU A 258 -7.49 6.40 7.21
N GLU A 259 -8.78 6.65 6.96
CA GLU A 259 -9.34 6.95 5.64
C GLU A 259 -9.33 8.46 5.31
N ARG A 260 -9.24 9.33 6.32
CA ARG A 260 -9.26 10.78 6.12
C ARG A 260 -7.89 11.30 5.73
N ILE A 261 -7.73 12.23 4.79
CA ILE A 261 -6.40 12.85 4.57
C ILE A 261 -6.17 13.95 5.64
N PRO A 262 -5.08 13.91 6.43
CA PRO A 262 -4.82 14.93 7.44
C PRO A 262 -4.60 16.27 6.75
N ARG A 263 -5.25 17.32 7.28
CA ARG A 263 -5.07 18.66 6.73
C ARG A 263 -3.66 19.16 7.05
N PRO A 264 -2.97 19.83 6.12
CA PRO A 264 -1.70 20.47 6.44
C PRO A 264 -1.95 21.47 7.57
N LYS A 265 -1.08 21.46 8.60
CA LYS A 265 -1.14 22.44 9.69
C LYS A 265 -0.89 23.83 9.08
N ARG A 266 -1.97 24.63 9.01
CA ARG A 266 -2.07 26.06 8.66
C ARG A 266 -0.91 26.63 7.83
N ASP A 267 -1.19 26.97 6.57
CA ASP A 267 -0.27 27.62 5.60
C ASP A 267 0.16 29.04 6.04
N TRP A 268 0.97 29.14 7.09
CA TRP A 268 1.58 30.40 7.54
C TRP A 268 2.37 31.05 6.40
N LEU A 269 2.95 30.24 5.51
CA LEU A 269 3.64 30.69 4.30
C LEU A 269 2.73 31.48 3.35
N LYS A 270 1.48 31.05 3.13
CA LYS A 270 0.53 31.82 2.30
C LYS A 270 0.14 33.12 2.97
N THR A 271 0.02 33.12 4.30
CA THR A 271 -0.24 34.33 5.08
C THR A 271 0.94 35.30 4.99
N VAL A 272 2.18 34.82 5.19
CA VAL A 272 3.40 35.62 5.07
C VAL A 272 3.56 36.18 3.65
N LEU A 273 3.34 35.36 2.62
CA LEU A 273 3.46 35.81 1.23
C LEU A 273 2.40 36.88 0.88
N LYS A 274 1.18 36.77 1.41
CA LYS A 274 0.16 37.81 1.29
C LYS A 274 0.60 39.11 1.95
N PHE A 275 1.12 39.05 3.18
CA PHE A 275 1.62 40.24 3.88
C PHE A 275 2.83 40.86 3.15
N LEU A 276 3.74 40.03 2.62
CA LEU A 276 4.87 40.49 1.82
C LEU A 276 4.39 41.22 0.55
N PHE A 277 3.39 40.66 -0.14
CA PHE A 277 2.78 41.27 -1.32
C PHE A 277 2.12 42.62 -0.98
N TYR A 278 1.30 42.68 0.08
CA TYR A 278 0.69 43.93 0.53
C TYR A 278 1.73 44.98 0.94
N SER A 279 2.82 44.56 1.60
CA SER A 279 3.94 45.43 1.94
C SER A 279 4.64 45.98 0.69
N LEU A 280 4.88 45.14 -0.33
CA LEU A 280 5.52 45.55 -1.57
C LEU A 280 4.66 46.55 -2.36
N VAL A 281 3.35 46.29 -2.44
CA VAL A 281 2.38 47.18 -3.10
C VAL A 281 2.29 48.51 -2.35
N SER A 282 2.19 48.49 -1.02
CA SER A 282 2.14 49.71 -0.20
C SER A 282 3.43 50.54 -0.30
N TYR A 283 4.59 49.89 -0.35
CA TYR A 283 5.86 50.59 -0.57
C TYR A 283 5.96 51.17 -1.99
N GLY A 284 5.50 50.44 -3.00
CA GLY A 284 5.43 50.90 -4.38
C GLY A 284 4.53 52.13 -4.54
N THR A 285 3.35 52.12 -3.93
CA THR A 285 2.43 53.28 -3.96
C THR A 285 2.98 54.47 -3.20
N TYR A 286 3.57 54.26 -2.01
CA TYR A 286 4.25 55.33 -1.25
C TYR A 286 5.39 55.97 -2.05
N ARG A 287 6.23 55.17 -2.70
CA ARG A 287 7.34 55.67 -3.51
C ARG A 287 6.84 56.43 -4.75
N PHE A 288 5.76 55.97 -5.36
CA PHE A 288 5.16 56.62 -6.52
C PHE A 288 4.54 57.98 -6.16
N THR A 289 3.76 58.04 -5.08
CA THR A 289 3.15 59.30 -4.60
C THR A 289 4.22 60.30 -4.16
N LYS A 290 5.27 59.85 -3.45
CA LYS A 290 6.40 60.70 -3.07
C LYS A 290 7.17 61.29 -4.26
N ARG A 291 7.14 60.65 -5.44
CA ARG A 291 7.88 61.12 -6.63
C ARG A 291 7.07 62.09 -7.51
N TYR A 292 5.74 62.09 -7.40
CA TYR A 292 4.86 62.88 -8.26
C TYR A 292 4.16 64.02 -7.52
N PHE A 293 3.96 63.90 -6.20
CA PHE A 293 3.22 64.88 -5.40
C PHE A 293 4.09 65.66 -4.41
N TRP A 294 5.37 65.30 -4.28
CA TRP A 294 6.39 65.97 -3.45
C TRP A 294 7.65 66.15 -4.29
#